data_AF-A0A9P6WJP0-F1
#
_entry.id   AF-A0A9P6WJP0-F1
#
_cell.length_a   1.000
_cell.length_b   1.000
_cell.length_c   1.000
_cell.angle_alpha   90.00
_cell.angle_beta   90.00
_cell.angle_gamma   90.00
#
_symmetry.space_group_name_H-M   'P 1'
#
loop_
_entity.id
_entity.type
_entity.pdbx_description
1 polymer ?
#
loop_
_entity_poly.entity_id
_entity_poly.type
_entity_poly.pdbx_seq_one_letter_code
_entity_poly.pdbx_strand_id
1 'polypeptide(L)'
;MFLFKSKQFDPDQFEAELKKVTSKISTNEKKLRKLVTQKKHYQKLLIWYLTSGYIAYFSYVYYRNNIKEPKTIFTLILCPMLMGLIYYTFLSVYNYLISNKESTIEYLKNEHNEKLSILKEKTNFDKTKDLLARFSNGEDLKEMEKQADAIQKKKMEYLKMIQDGEKGKILEDLKKQEHSNSGFYDHFLNALMGENELGPDKRYALICGKCLTHNGLAPPGKLPSQVKYICPKCQFVNGAGEVKVNGSTNIDTGSAEKKSNETIEADKGLLSVGKNTTSTTD
;
A
#
# COMPACT_ATOMS: atom_id res chain seq x y z
N MET A 1 5.76 -2.48 19.86
CA MET A 1 5.41 -1.26 19.12
C MET A 1 6.68 -0.43 18.98
N PHE A 2 7.39 -0.55 17.85
CA PHE A 2 8.67 0.14 17.62
C PHE A 2 8.44 1.36 16.71
N LEU A 3 8.75 2.54 17.25
CA LEU A 3 8.65 3.85 16.61
C LEU A 3 9.85 4.08 15.68
N PHE A 4 9.63 4.02 14.36
CA PHE A 4 10.62 4.48 13.38
C PHE A 4 10.46 5.99 13.15
N LYS A 5 11.32 6.77 13.83
CA LYS A 5 11.58 8.18 13.53
C LYS A 5 12.27 8.26 12.16
N SER A 6 11.85 9.22 11.33
CA SER A 6 12.22 9.43 9.92
C SER A 6 13.73 9.57 9.67
N LYS A 7 14.45 8.45 9.60
CA LYS A 7 15.73 8.35 8.87
C LYS A 7 15.43 7.99 7.41
N GLN A 8 16.23 8.55 6.50
CA GLN A 8 16.18 8.27 5.07
C GLN A 8 16.24 6.74 4.83
N PHE A 9 15.49 6.25 3.83
CA PHE A 9 15.42 4.83 3.50
C PHE A 9 16.77 4.38 2.96
N ASP A 10 17.47 3.53 3.72
CA ASP A 10 18.79 2.99 3.36
C ASP A 10 18.66 1.49 2.98
N PRO A 11 18.68 1.14 1.67
CA PRO A 11 18.41 -0.21 1.19
C PRO A 11 19.32 -1.29 1.78
N ASP A 12 20.60 -0.97 1.98
CA ASP A 12 21.62 -1.93 2.40
C ASP A 12 21.41 -2.37 3.85
N GLN A 13 20.98 -1.44 4.72
CA GLN A 13 20.64 -1.76 6.11
C GLN A 13 19.43 -2.71 6.17
N PHE A 14 18.41 -2.47 5.34
CA PHE A 14 17.23 -3.34 5.25
C PHE A 14 17.59 -4.73 4.73
N GLU A 15 18.43 -4.84 3.70
CA GLU A 15 18.89 -6.13 3.20
C GLU A 15 19.62 -6.93 4.29
N ALA A 16 20.52 -6.27 5.03
CA ALA A 16 21.24 -6.89 6.13
C ALA A 16 20.30 -7.38 7.25
N GLU A 17 19.29 -6.59 7.61
CA GLU A 17 18.27 -6.98 8.59
C GLU A 17 17.41 -8.15 8.11
N LEU A 18 16.97 -8.13 6.85
CA LEU A 18 16.21 -9.22 6.25
C LEU A 18 17.03 -10.50 6.23
N LYS A 19 18.29 -10.45 5.77
CA LYS A 19 19.21 -11.59 5.77
C LYS A 19 19.42 -12.16 7.18
N LYS A 20 19.53 -11.30 8.20
CA LYS A 20 19.62 -11.70 9.61
C LYS A 20 18.35 -12.39 10.09
N VAL A 21 17.16 -11.91 9.71
CA VAL A 21 15.89 -12.55 10.08
C VAL A 21 15.71 -13.88 9.33
N THR A 22 15.96 -13.93 8.02
CA THR A 22 15.88 -15.16 7.21
C THR A 22 16.84 -16.24 7.71
N SER A 23 18.06 -15.87 8.08
CA SER A 23 19.02 -16.81 8.68
C SER A 23 18.53 -17.33 10.04
N LYS A 24 17.94 -16.50 10.89
CA LYS A 24 17.29 -16.95 12.14
C LYS A 24 16.12 -17.89 11.90
N ILE A 25 15.27 -17.59 10.92
CA ILE A 25 14.15 -18.47 10.52
C ILE A 25 14.70 -19.82 10.06
N SER A 26 15.64 -19.84 9.12
CA SER A 26 16.20 -21.08 8.58
C SER A 26 16.93 -21.93 9.62
N THR A 27 17.63 -21.31 10.58
CA THR A 27 18.31 -22.02 11.67
C THR A 27 17.32 -22.62 12.66
N ASN A 28 16.25 -21.90 13.01
CA ASN A 28 15.19 -22.42 13.86
C ASN A 28 14.39 -23.53 13.17
N GLU A 29 14.09 -23.40 11.88
CA GLU A 29 13.46 -24.47 11.09
C GLU A 29 14.34 -25.73 11.02
N LYS A 30 15.66 -25.57 10.86
CA LYS A 30 16.60 -26.70 10.93
C LYS A 30 16.55 -27.38 12.30
N LYS A 31 16.53 -26.61 13.40
CA LYS A 31 16.41 -27.15 14.76
C LYS A 31 15.08 -27.88 14.95
N LEU A 32 13.97 -27.31 14.48
CA LEU A 32 12.65 -27.95 14.53
C LEU A 32 12.65 -29.27 13.76
N ARG A 33 13.15 -29.28 12.52
CA ARG A 33 13.26 -30.52 11.72
C ARG A 33 14.09 -31.59 12.42
N LYS A 34 15.21 -31.21 13.07
CA LYS A 34 16.00 -32.15 13.88
C LYS A 34 15.18 -32.73 15.03
N LEU A 35 14.43 -31.92 15.78
CA LEU A 35 13.57 -32.40 16.87
C LEU A 35 12.46 -33.33 16.37
N VAL A 36 11.80 -32.98 15.26
CA VAL A 36 10.75 -33.83 14.65
C VAL A 36 11.32 -35.17 14.20
N THR A 37 12.49 -35.17 13.55
CA THR A 37 13.15 -36.40 13.11
C THR A 37 13.63 -37.24 14.30
N GLN A 38 14.23 -36.61 15.32
CA GLN A 38 14.65 -37.28 16.54
C GLN A 38 13.46 -37.91 17.27
N LYS A 39 12.34 -37.20 17.41
CA LYS A 39 11.10 -37.74 18.00
C LYS A 39 10.68 -39.02 17.29
N LYS A 40 10.64 -39.05 15.95
CA LYS A 40 10.27 -40.25 15.19
C LYS A 40 11.23 -41.42 15.45
N HIS A 41 12.53 -41.14 15.54
CA HIS A 41 13.53 -42.15 15.84
C HIS A 41 13.36 -42.71 17.26
N TYR A 42 13.28 -41.85 18.28
CA TYR A 42 13.07 -42.25 19.67
C TYR A 42 11.72 -42.90 19.92
N GLN A 43 10.66 -42.47 19.23
CA GLN A 43 9.34 -43.11 19.32
C GLN A 43 9.40 -44.56 18.84
N LYS A 44 10.06 -44.82 17.70
CA LYS A 44 10.28 -46.19 17.23
C LYS A 44 11.15 -46.97 18.21
N LEU A 45 12.30 -46.43 18.60
CA LEU A 45 13.19 -47.10 19.56
C LEU A 45 12.45 -47.46 20.86
N LEU A 46 11.72 -46.53 21.45
CA LEU A 46 10.96 -46.75 22.67
C LEU A 46 9.96 -47.89 22.48
N ILE A 47 9.16 -47.89 21.41
CA ILE A 47 8.24 -49.01 21.11
C ILE A 47 9.00 -50.34 21.03
N TRP A 48 10.13 -50.41 20.32
CA TRP A 48 10.94 -51.63 20.20
C TRP A 48 11.52 -52.11 21.55
N TYR A 49 11.99 -51.20 22.41
CA TYR A 49 12.48 -51.56 23.75
C TYR A 49 11.35 -52.00 24.67
N LEU A 50 10.20 -51.31 24.63
CA LEU A 50 9.03 -51.64 25.43
C LEU A 50 8.48 -53.03 25.07
N THR A 51 8.39 -53.36 23.78
CA THR A 51 7.94 -54.67 23.31
C THR A 51 8.96 -55.76 23.62
N SER A 52 10.25 -55.53 23.36
CA SER A 52 11.32 -56.49 23.66
C SER A 52 11.39 -56.83 25.15
N GLY A 53 11.31 -55.83 26.03
CA GLY A 53 11.29 -56.04 27.49
C GLY A 53 10.06 -56.81 27.97
N TYR A 54 8.88 -56.52 27.41
CA TYR A 54 7.66 -57.26 27.73
C TYR A 54 7.74 -58.73 27.31
N ILE A 55 8.27 -59.01 26.12
CA ILE A 55 8.47 -60.38 25.61
C ILE A 55 9.46 -61.14 26.52
N ALA A 56 10.58 -60.52 26.92
CA ALA A 56 11.54 -61.13 27.82
C ALA A 56 10.95 -61.44 29.20
N TYR A 57 10.17 -60.51 29.76
CA TYR A 57 9.46 -60.71 31.04
C TYR A 57 8.44 -61.86 30.94
N PHE A 58 7.65 -61.88 29.86
CA PHE A 58 6.69 -62.94 29.61
C PHE A 58 7.37 -64.32 29.50
N SER A 59 8.49 -64.38 28.78
CA SER A 59 9.31 -65.60 28.63
C SER A 59 9.85 -66.09 29.98
N TYR A 60 10.32 -65.18 30.85
CA TYR A 60 10.78 -65.52 32.19
C TYR A 60 9.67 -66.11 33.08
N VAL A 61 8.49 -65.50 33.07
CA VAL A 61 7.33 -66.01 33.83
C VAL A 61 6.88 -67.39 33.33
N TYR A 62 6.93 -67.61 32.01
CA TYR A 62 6.62 -68.89 31.40
C TYR A 62 7.58 -70.00 31.85
N TYR A 63 8.88 -69.74 31.85
CA TYR A 63 9.90 -70.71 32.27
C TYR A 63 9.76 -71.11 33.75
N ARG A 64 9.35 -70.17 34.61
CA ARG A 64 9.17 -70.42 36.05
C ARG A 64 7.87 -71.17 36.39
N ASN A 65 6.99 -71.42 35.41
CA ASN A 65 5.70 -72.10 35.55
C ASN A 65 4.73 -71.45 36.60
N ASN A 66 4.99 -70.22 37.01
CA ASN A 66 4.23 -69.47 38.04
C ASN A 66 3.04 -68.67 37.47
N ILE A 67 2.51 -69.11 36.33
CA ILE A 67 1.46 -68.39 35.59
C ILE A 67 0.14 -68.34 36.38
N LYS A 68 -0.08 -69.30 37.29
CA LYS A 68 -1.32 -69.45 38.06
C LYS A 68 -1.38 -68.56 39.32
N GLU A 69 -0.28 -67.94 39.73
CA GLU A 69 -0.29 -67.09 40.92
C GLU A 69 -1.06 -65.78 40.65
N PRO A 70 -2.00 -65.35 41.51
CA PRO A 70 -2.79 -64.14 41.26
C PRO A 70 -1.91 -62.87 41.17
N LYS A 71 -0.76 -62.86 41.87
CA LYS A 71 0.21 -61.75 41.85
C LYS A 71 0.89 -61.59 40.48
N THR A 72 1.20 -62.69 39.80
CA THR A 72 1.87 -62.64 38.49
C THR A 72 0.90 -62.18 37.41
N ILE A 73 -0.37 -62.62 37.47
CA ILE A 73 -1.45 -62.17 36.58
C ILE A 73 -1.69 -60.66 36.72
N PHE A 74 -1.80 -60.14 37.95
CA PHE A 74 -1.98 -58.70 38.18
C PHE A 74 -0.81 -57.89 37.60
N THR A 75 0.43 -58.35 37.81
CA THR A 75 1.64 -57.69 37.29
C THR A 75 1.67 -57.68 35.76
N LEU A 76 1.21 -58.76 35.11
CA LEU A 76 1.16 -58.89 33.66
C LEU A 76 0.14 -57.93 33.02
N ILE A 77 -0.96 -57.62 33.72
CA ILE A 77 -1.95 -56.61 33.31
C ILE A 77 -1.47 -55.19 33.61
N LEU A 78 -0.79 -54.99 34.74
CA LEU A 78 -0.30 -53.67 35.15
C LEU A 78 0.82 -53.16 34.23
N CYS A 79 1.69 -54.06 33.75
CA CYS A 79 2.80 -53.70 32.87
C CYS A 79 2.35 -52.96 31.59
N PRO A 80 1.46 -53.49 30.73
CA PRO A 80 1.03 -52.78 29.51
C PRO A 80 0.31 -51.45 29.82
N MET A 81 -0.39 -51.36 30.96
CA MET A 81 -0.99 -50.10 31.40
C MET A 81 0.08 -49.04 31.71
N LEU A 82 1.11 -49.39 32.49
CA LEU A 82 2.22 -48.49 32.82
C LEU A 82 3.02 -48.10 31.57
N MET A 83 3.25 -49.05 30.66
CA MET A 83 3.93 -48.82 29.39
C MET A 83 3.16 -47.85 28.49
N GLY A 84 1.83 -47.99 28.44
CA GLY A 84 0.95 -47.05 27.73
C GLY A 84 1.02 -45.64 28.33
N LEU A 85 1.08 -45.53 29.65
CA LEU A 85 1.20 -44.24 30.34
C LEU A 85 2.55 -43.56 30.06
N ILE A 86 3.65 -44.31 30.10
CA ILE A 86 4.99 -43.81 29.74
C ILE A 86 5.03 -43.38 28.28
N TYR A 87 4.44 -44.16 27.38
CA TYR A 87 4.33 -43.80 25.96
C TYR A 87 3.52 -42.52 25.75
N TYR A 88 2.35 -42.42 26.37
CA TYR A 88 1.47 -41.26 26.24
C TYR A 88 2.12 -39.97 26.76
N THR A 89 2.72 -40.04 27.95
CA THR A 89 3.43 -38.89 28.55
C THR A 89 4.59 -38.44 27.67
N PHE A 90 5.40 -39.37 27.16
CA PHE A 90 6.47 -39.07 26.22
C PHE A 90 5.95 -38.38 24.94
N LEU A 91 4.89 -38.90 24.32
CA LEU A 91 4.28 -38.30 23.13
C LEU A 91 3.78 -36.88 23.40
N SER A 92 3.08 -36.68 24.52
CA SER A 92 2.50 -35.41 24.91
C SER A 92 3.58 -34.33 25.12
N VAL A 93 4.66 -34.66 25.85
CA VAL A 93 5.78 -33.73 26.09
C VAL A 93 6.44 -33.31 24.78
N TYR A 94 6.74 -34.26 23.88
CA TYR A 94 7.35 -33.92 22.60
C TYR A 94 6.41 -33.14 21.67
N ASN A 95 5.11 -33.44 21.67
CA ASN A 95 4.12 -32.68 20.92
C ASN A 95 4.04 -31.24 21.42
N TYR A 96 4.02 -31.04 22.74
CA TYR A 96 4.01 -29.72 23.35
C TYR A 96 5.26 -28.92 23.00
N LEU A 97 6.45 -29.54 23.10
CA LEU A 97 7.71 -28.90 22.73
C LEU A 97 7.76 -28.51 21.25
N ILE A 98 7.29 -29.38 20.35
CA ILE A 98 7.22 -29.10 18.90
C ILE A 98 6.28 -27.93 18.64
N SER A 99 5.07 -27.95 19.20
CA SER A 99 4.07 -26.90 19.03
C SER A 99 4.58 -25.53 19.50
N ASN A 100 5.27 -25.47 20.64
CA ASN A 100 5.87 -24.23 21.14
C ASN A 100 6.99 -23.69 20.22
N LYS A 101 7.74 -24.58 19.55
CA LYS A 101 8.77 -24.16 18.57
C LYS A 101 8.15 -23.73 17.25
N GLU A 102 7.07 -24.38 16.82
CA GLU A 102 6.30 -24.00 15.63
C GLU A 102 5.71 -22.59 15.77
N SER A 103 5.05 -22.29 16.89
CA SER A 103 4.49 -20.96 17.14
C SER A 103 5.56 -19.85 17.17
N THR A 104 6.75 -20.14 17.70
CA THR A 104 7.88 -19.21 17.68
C THR A 104 8.34 -18.91 16.24
N ILE A 105 8.35 -19.92 15.36
CA ILE A 105 8.73 -19.74 13.95
C ILE A 105 7.64 -18.95 13.20
N GLU A 106 6.38 -19.25 13.48
CA GLU A 106 5.24 -18.51 12.92
C GLU A 106 5.29 -17.03 13.28
N TYR A 107 5.57 -16.71 14.56
CA TYR A 107 5.81 -15.34 15.00
C TYR A 107 6.93 -14.65 14.21
N LEU A 108 8.09 -15.30 14.04
CA LEU A 108 9.21 -14.75 13.26
C LEU A 108 8.87 -14.57 11.77
N LYS A 109 8.06 -15.46 11.18
CA LYS A 109 7.57 -15.34 9.80
C LYS A 109 6.62 -14.16 9.64
N ASN A 110 5.73 -13.97 10.60
CA ASN A 110 4.80 -12.84 10.62
C ASN A 110 5.57 -11.52 10.74
N GLU A 111 6.57 -11.43 11.64
CA GLU A 111 7.44 -10.26 11.75
C GLU A 111 8.20 -9.98 10.44
N HIS A 112 8.66 -11.03 9.75
CA HIS A 112 9.31 -10.88 8.44
C HIS A 112 8.35 -10.36 7.37
N ASN A 113 7.12 -10.90 7.30
CA ASN A 113 6.11 -10.50 6.33
C ASN A 113 5.63 -9.06 6.55
N GLU A 114 5.48 -8.64 7.81
CA GLU A 114 5.15 -7.26 8.19
C GLU A 114 6.24 -6.28 7.73
N LYS A 115 7.52 -6.62 7.94
CA LYS A 115 8.64 -5.80 7.42
C LYS A 115 8.64 -5.73 5.90
N LEU A 116 8.31 -6.83 5.23
CA LEU A 116 8.21 -6.88 3.78
C LEU A 116 7.05 -6.03 3.25
N SER A 117 5.89 -6.01 3.92
CA SER A 117 4.77 -5.16 3.51
C SER A 117 5.09 -3.68 3.67
N ILE A 118 5.75 -3.29 4.78
CA ILE A 118 6.21 -1.91 4.99
C ILE A 118 7.18 -1.50 3.86
N LEU A 119 8.06 -2.40 3.44
CA LEU A 119 8.97 -2.16 2.32
C LEU A 119 8.20 -1.95 1.01
N LYS A 120 7.24 -2.83 0.69
CA LYS A 120 6.42 -2.71 -0.52
C LYS A 120 5.61 -1.42 -0.56
N GLU A 121 5.10 -1.00 0.58
CA GLU A 121 4.36 0.25 0.72
C GLU A 121 5.28 1.46 0.48
N LYS A 122 6.42 1.53 1.17
CA LYS A 122 7.40 2.63 1.00
C LYS A 122 7.95 2.72 -0.43
N THR A 123 8.07 1.60 -1.12
CA THR A 123 8.58 1.53 -2.50
C THR A 123 7.47 1.63 -3.56
N ASN A 124 6.20 1.78 -3.16
CA ASN A 124 5.03 1.68 -4.05
C ASN A 124 5.06 0.46 -4.98
N PHE A 125 5.70 -0.64 -4.54
CA PHE A 125 6.01 -1.80 -5.37
C PHE A 125 4.75 -2.44 -5.97
N ASP A 126 3.70 -2.63 -5.16
CA ASP A 126 2.48 -3.30 -5.60
C ASP A 126 1.71 -2.46 -6.63
N LYS A 127 1.72 -1.12 -6.51
CA LYS A 127 1.13 -0.22 -7.51
C LYS A 127 1.86 -0.30 -8.84
N THR A 128 3.19 -0.28 -8.80
CA THR A 128 4.01 -0.41 -10.02
C THR A 128 3.86 -1.79 -10.65
N LYS A 129 3.79 -2.86 -9.84
CA LYS A 129 3.58 -4.23 -10.32
C LYS A 129 2.19 -4.41 -10.94
N ASP A 130 1.15 -3.89 -10.29
CA ASP A 130 -0.24 -3.93 -10.81
C ASP A 130 -0.35 -3.18 -12.14
N LEU A 131 0.24 -1.97 -12.21
CA LEU A 131 0.33 -1.21 -13.45
C LEU A 131 1.02 -2.03 -14.54
N LEU A 132 2.18 -2.62 -14.23
CA LEU A 132 2.94 -3.41 -15.19
C LEU A 132 2.19 -4.67 -15.62
N ALA A 133 1.44 -5.31 -14.73
CA ALA A 133 0.61 -6.47 -15.03
C ALA A 133 -0.53 -6.13 -16.00
N ARG A 134 -1.19 -4.99 -15.81
CA ARG A 134 -2.23 -4.48 -16.71
C ARG A 134 -1.69 -4.23 -18.12
N PHE A 135 -0.51 -3.62 -18.22
CA PHE A 135 0.14 -3.39 -19.52
C PHE A 135 0.80 -4.63 -20.13
N SER A 136 1.26 -5.60 -19.32
CA SER A 136 1.86 -6.84 -19.83
C SER A 136 0.85 -7.79 -20.44
N ASN A 137 -0.40 -7.77 -19.96
CA ASN A 137 -1.42 -8.72 -20.39
C ASN A 137 -2.08 -8.32 -21.72
N GLY A 138 -1.85 -7.09 -22.21
CA GLY A 138 -2.38 -6.61 -23.50
C GLY A 138 -3.90 -6.57 -23.62
N GLU A 139 -4.65 -6.92 -22.56
CA GLU A 139 -6.11 -6.89 -22.49
C GLU A 139 -6.62 -5.44 -22.50
N ASP A 140 -5.98 -4.55 -21.74
CA ASP A 140 -6.35 -3.13 -21.67
C ASP A 140 -6.16 -2.41 -23.03
N LEU A 141 -5.16 -2.78 -23.84
CA LEU A 141 -5.02 -2.25 -25.20
C LEU A 141 -6.23 -2.61 -26.07
N LYS A 142 -6.70 -3.85 -25.98
CA LYS A 142 -7.85 -4.33 -26.76
C LYS A 142 -9.17 -3.73 -26.27
N GLU A 143 -9.31 -3.47 -24.97
CA GLU A 143 -10.49 -2.77 -24.44
C GLU A 143 -10.52 -1.30 -24.87
N MET A 144 -9.37 -0.62 -24.85
CA MET A 144 -9.26 0.77 -25.35
C MET A 144 -9.57 0.86 -26.84
N GLU A 145 -9.06 -0.06 -27.66
CA GLU A 145 -9.39 -0.12 -29.11
C GLU A 145 -10.89 -0.30 -29.36
N LYS A 146 -11.55 -1.21 -28.63
CA LYS A 146 -13.00 -1.42 -28.75
C LYS A 146 -13.81 -0.19 -28.31
N GLN A 147 -13.37 0.52 -27.28
CA GLN A 147 -14.03 1.74 -26.84
C GLN A 147 -13.86 2.86 -27.87
N ALA A 148 -12.66 3.00 -28.46
CA ALA A 148 -12.41 3.96 -29.53
C ALA A 148 -13.30 3.69 -30.75
N ASP A 149 -13.44 2.43 -31.17
CA ASP A 149 -14.32 2.02 -32.27
C ASP A 149 -15.80 2.30 -31.97
N ALA A 150 -16.24 2.07 -30.73
CA ALA A 150 -17.61 2.35 -30.30
C ALA A 150 -17.91 3.86 -30.30
N ILE A 151 -16.96 4.69 -29.84
CA ILE A 151 -17.06 6.15 -29.88
C ILE A 151 -17.12 6.64 -31.33
N GLN A 152 -16.28 6.08 -32.21
CA GLN A 152 -16.31 6.43 -33.63
C GLN A 152 -17.64 6.05 -34.30
N LYS A 153 -18.19 4.87 -34.00
CA LYS A 153 -19.51 4.46 -34.49
C LYS A 153 -20.62 5.40 -34.04
N LYS A 154 -20.66 5.75 -32.75
CA LYS A 154 -21.61 6.74 -32.22
C LYS A 154 -21.44 8.10 -32.91
N LYS A 155 -20.22 8.57 -33.11
CA LYS A 155 -19.94 9.83 -33.82
C LYS A 155 -20.49 9.81 -35.24
N MET A 156 -20.35 8.70 -35.96
CA MET A 156 -20.90 8.53 -37.31
C MET A 156 -22.43 8.48 -37.33
N GLU A 157 -23.04 7.87 -36.31
CA GLU A 157 -24.49 7.86 -36.12
C GLU A 157 -25.03 9.27 -35.86
N TYR A 158 -24.41 10.02 -34.95
CA TYR A 158 -24.74 11.43 -34.70
C TYR A 158 -24.59 12.28 -35.97
N LEU A 159 -23.55 12.04 -36.78
CA LEU A 159 -23.35 12.78 -38.03
C LEU A 159 -24.49 12.54 -39.02
N LYS A 160 -24.98 11.30 -39.13
CA LYS A 160 -26.15 10.97 -39.96
C LYS A 160 -27.42 11.65 -39.44
N MET A 161 -27.66 11.61 -38.13
CA MET A 161 -28.82 12.29 -37.52
C MET A 161 -28.81 13.81 -37.74
N ILE A 162 -27.63 14.45 -37.76
CA ILE A 162 -27.50 15.87 -38.10
C ILE A 162 -27.83 16.13 -39.57
N GLN A 163 -27.47 15.21 -40.46
CA GLN A 163 -27.71 15.32 -41.91
C GLN A 163 -29.20 15.13 -42.27
N ASP A 164 -29.94 14.32 -41.51
CA ASP A 164 -31.36 14.02 -41.72
C ASP A 164 -32.32 15.11 -41.17
N GLY A 165 -31.80 16.19 -40.57
CA GLY A 165 -32.56 17.41 -40.30
C GLY A 165 -33.44 17.40 -39.03
N GLU A 166 -33.33 16.41 -38.14
CA GLU A 166 -34.04 16.40 -36.85
C GLU A 166 -33.32 17.26 -35.79
N LYS A 167 -33.51 18.59 -35.86
CA LYS A 167 -32.85 19.58 -34.97
C LYS A 167 -33.30 19.54 -33.49
N GLY A 168 -34.22 18.65 -33.10
CA GLY A 168 -34.87 18.69 -31.79
C GLY A 168 -34.29 17.76 -30.71
N LYS A 169 -34.01 16.50 -31.03
CA LYS A 169 -33.61 15.47 -30.03
C LYS A 169 -32.15 15.55 -29.57
N ILE A 170 -31.28 16.12 -30.40
CA ILE A 170 -29.82 16.12 -30.20
C ILE A 170 -29.42 16.94 -28.96
N LEU A 171 -30.14 18.02 -28.65
CA LEU A 171 -29.80 18.93 -27.55
C LEU A 171 -30.20 18.37 -26.16
N GLU A 172 -31.23 17.52 -26.09
CA GLU A 172 -31.66 16.87 -24.85
C GLU A 172 -30.71 15.72 -24.46
N ASP A 173 -30.24 14.92 -25.42
CA ASP A 173 -29.35 13.79 -25.15
C ASP A 173 -27.92 14.22 -24.79
N LEU A 174 -27.42 15.31 -25.39
CA LEU A 174 -26.13 15.93 -25.01
C LEU A 174 -26.13 16.42 -23.56
N LYS A 175 -27.24 17.02 -23.10
CA LYS A 175 -27.36 17.54 -21.73
C LYS A 175 -27.51 16.44 -20.67
N LYS A 176 -27.95 15.25 -21.07
CA LYS A 176 -28.18 14.11 -20.16
C LYS A 176 -26.92 13.25 -19.92
N GLN A 177 -25.96 13.26 -20.84
CA GLN A 177 -24.70 12.49 -20.70
C GLN A 177 -23.58 13.21 -19.94
N GLU A 178 -23.67 14.52 -19.73
CA GLU A 178 -22.60 15.31 -19.11
C GLU A 178 -22.39 15.03 -17.59
N HIS A 179 -23.31 14.32 -16.92
CA HIS A 179 -23.30 14.21 -15.45
C HIS A 179 -23.15 12.81 -14.84
N SER A 180 -22.79 11.76 -15.60
CA SER A 180 -22.46 10.47 -14.97
C SER A 180 -21.16 9.88 -15.49
N ASN A 181 -20.13 9.96 -14.65
CA ASN A 181 -18.76 9.43 -14.79
C ASN A 181 -17.74 10.30 -15.52
N SER A 182 -16.93 10.98 -14.71
CA SER A 182 -15.49 10.70 -14.52
C SER A 182 -14.58 11.94 -14.60
N GLY A 183 -14.59 12.76 -13.55
CA GLY A 183 -13.67 13.90 -13.42
C GLY A 183 -12.17 13.56 -13.47
N PHE A 184 -11.79 12.28 -13.34
CA PHE A 184 -10.40 11.83 -13.51
C PHE A 184 -10.04 11.56 -14.99
N TYR A 185 -10.93 10.90 -15.75
CA TYR A 185 -10.69 10.63 -17.16
C TYR A 185 -10.75 11.90 -18.00
N ASP A 186 -11.62 12.83 -17.63
CA ASP A 186 -11.72 14.13 -18.31
C ASP A 186 -10.44 14.96 -18.13
N HIS A 187 -9.76 14.84 -16.97
CA HIS A 187 -8.47 15.49 -16.74
C HIS A 187 -7.33 14.83 -17.54
N PHE A 188 -7.32 13.50 -17.60
CA PHE A 188 -6.34 12.74 -18.39
C PHE A 188 -6.51 12.97 -19.89
N LEU A 189 -7.75 13.02 -20.39
CA LEU A 189 -8.06 13.32 -21.79
C LEU A 189 -7.71 14.78 -22.13
N ASN A 190 -7.97 15.75 -21.25
CA ASN A 190 -7.55 17.13 -21.48
C ASN A 190 -6.02 17.31 -21.46
N ALA A 191 -5.30 16.53 -20.66
CA ALA A 191 -3.83 16.51 -20.66
C ALA A 191 -3.26 15.84 -21.93
N LEU A 192 -3.94 14.83 -22.47
CA LEU A 192 -3.52 14.11 -23.67
C LEU A 192 -3.92 14.83 -24.98
N MET A 193 -5.07 15.53 -24.99
CA MET A 193 -5.58 16.28 -26.15
C MET A 193 -5.01 17.70 -26.24
N GLY A 194 -4.26 18.16 -25.23
CA GLY A 194 -3.81 19.54 -25.13
C GLY A 194 -4.96 20.46 -24.72
N GLU A 195 -4.66 21.47 -23.91
CA GLU A 195 -5.68 22.38 -23.40
C GLU A 195 -6.38 23.10 -24.56
N ASN A 196 -7.65 22.78 -24.83
CA ASN A 196 -8.45 23.50 -25.81
C ASN A 196 -8.52 24.99 -25.42
N GLU A 197 -7.77 25.85 -26.10
CA GLU A 197 -7.74 27.31 -25.83
C GLU A 197 -9.11 28.01 -26.04
N LEU A 198 -10.12 27.27 -26.49
CA LEU A 198 -11.49 27.72 -26.72
C LEU A 198 -12.47 27.39 -25.58
N GLY A 199 -12.03 26.75 -24.49
CA GLY A 199 -12.90 26.36 -23.36
C GLY A 199 -13.59 27.55 -22.66
N PRO A 200 -14.80 27.37 -22.10
CA PRO A 200 -15.51 28.41 -21.35
C PRO A 200 -14.75 28.88 -20.09
N ASP A 201 -13.92 28.02 -19.50
CA ASP A 201 -13.19 28.29 -18.25
C ASP A 201 -12.03 29.29 -18.40
N LYS A 202 -11.55 29.52 -19.64
CA LYS A 202 -10.51 30.52 -19.94
C LYS A 202 -11.07 31.86 -20.40
N ARG A 203 -12.40 32.07 -20.33
CA ARG A 203 -13.06 33.30 -20.78
C ARG A 203 -13.36 34.19 -19.59
N TYR A 204 -12.98 35.46 -19.69
CA TYR A 204 -13.27 36.45 -18.66
C TYR A 204 -14.70 36.95 -18.74
N ALA A 205 -15.33 37.20 -17.60
CA ALA A 205 -16.65 37.83 -17.55
C ALA A 205 -16.59 39.32 -17.97
N LEU A 206 -17.55 39.76 -18.78
CA LEU A 206 -17.73 41.17 -19.17
C LEU A 206 -18.60 41.89 -18.13
N ILE A 207 -17.95 42.47 -17.14
CA ILE A 207 -18.60 43.20 -16.04
C ILE A 207 -18.57 44.69 -16.35
N CYS A 208 -19.73 45.34 -16.27
CA CYS A 208 -19.84 46.77 -16.53
C CYS A 208 -19.15 47.58 -15.43
N GLY A 209 -18.22 48.48 -15.77
CA GLY A 209 -17.52 49.32 -14.80
C GLY A 209 -18.40 50.34 -14.06
N LYS A 210 -19.57 50.69 -14.62
CA LYS A 210 -20.49 51.66 -13.98
C LYS A 210 -21.55 51.01 -13.09
N CYS A 211 -22.18 49.93 -13.54
CA CYS A 211 -23.31 49.30 -12.84
C CYS A 211 -23.05 47.85 -12.40
N LEU A 212 -21.82 47.34 -12.60
CA LEU A 212 -21.34 46.02 -12.18
C LEU A 212 -22.19 44.83 -12.63
N THR A 213 -23.05 45.03 -13.63
CA THR A 213 -23.89 43.96 -14.19
C THR A 213 -23.06 43.08 -15.11
N HIS A 214 -23.26 41.77 -15.03
CA HIS A 214 -22.64 40.76 -15.89
C HIS A 214 -23.30 40.76 -17.29
N ASN A 215 -22.50 40.95 -18.34
CA ASN A 215 -22.98 41.07 -19.73
C ASN A 215 -22.50 39.91 -20.62
N GLY A 216 -22.20 38.76 -20.00
CA GLY A 216 -21.71 37.57 -20.70
C GLY A 216 -20.19 37.40 -20.61
N LEU A 217 -19.65 36.54 -21.46
CA LEU A 217 -18.22 36.17 -21.48
C LEU A 217 -17.48 36.86 -22.63
N ALA A 218 -16.23 37.20 -22.40
CA ALA A 218 -15.33 37.74 -23.42
C ALA A 218 -15.03 36.66 -24.49
N PRO A 219 -14.82 37.08 -25.77
CA PRO A 219 -14.33 36.19 -26.81
C PRO A 219 -12.99 35.54 -26.41
N PRO A 220 -12.69 34.32 -26.89
CA PRO A 220 -11.46 33.63 -26.55
C PRO A 220 -10.24 34.48 -26.94
N GLY A 221 -9.25 34.54 -26.04
CA GLY A 221 -7.99 35.27 -26.25
C GLY A 221 -8.02 36.79 -26.02
N LYS A 222 -9.15 37.37 -25.60
CA LYS A 222 -9.23 38.82 -25.28
C LYS A 222 -9.50 39.08 -23.79
N LEU A 223 -8.81 40.07 -23.25
CA LEU A 223 -9.06 40.57 -21.89
C LEU A 223 -10.35 41.40 -21.87
N PRO A 224 -11.05 41.48 -20.71
CA PRO A 224 -12.31 42.23 -20.60
C PRO A 224 -12.14 43.73 -20.88
N SER A 225 -10.94 44.26 -20.72
CA SER A 225 -10.58 45.64 -21.05
C SER A 225 -10.48 45.92 -22.55
N GLN A 226 -10.21 44.89 -23.38
CA GLN A 226 -10.04 45.00 -24.83
C GLN A 226 -11.36 44.84 -25.60
N VAL A 227 -12.41 44.35 -24.94
CA VAL A 227 -13.71 44.11 -25.56
C VAL A 227 -14.58 45.35 -25.40
N LYS A 228 -14.82 46.06 -26.49
CA LYS A 228 -15.72 47.23 -26.49
C LYS A 228 -17.17 46.77 -26.52
N TYR A 229 -17.95 47.09 -25.50
CA TYR A 229 -19.38 46.77 -25.46
C TYR A 229 -20.19 47.83 -24.72
N ILE A 230 -21.47 47.94 -25.05
CA ILE A 230 -22.42 48.87 -24.41
C ILE A 230 -23.27 48.07 -23.44
N CYS A 231 -23.32 48.48 -22.17
CA CYS A 231 -24.12 47.79 -21.17
C CYS A 231 -25.62 48.01 -21.42
N PRO A 232 -26.45 46.97 -21.59
CA PRO A 232 -27.90 47.12 -21.82
C PRO A 232 -28.63 47.72 -20.60
N LYS A 233 -28.08 47.62 -19.39
CA LYS A 233 -28.72 48.11 -18.17
C LYS A 233 -28.54 49.61 -17.93
N CYS A 234 -27.35 50.16 -18.21
CA CYS A 234 -27.01 51.56 -17.90
C CYS A 234 -26.43 52.35 -19.09
N GLN A 235 -26.34 51.72 -20.26
CA GLN A 235 -25.83 52.27 -21.52
C GLN A 235 -24.39 52.79 -21.47
N PHE A 236 -23.64 52.44 -20.43
CA PHE A 236 -22.23 52.76 -20.32
C PHE A 236 -21.38 51.94 -21.31
N VAL A 237 -20.47 52.61 -22.01
CA VAL A 237 -19.54 51.98 -22.97
C VAL A 237 -18.31 51.48 -22.20
N ASN A 238 -18.10 50.18 -22.20
CA ASN A 238 -16.98 49.49 -21.56
C ASN A 238 -15.95 49.07 -22.63
N GLY A 239 -14.68 48.97 -22.24
CA GLY A 239 -13.57 48.55 -23.10
C GLY A 239 -12.85 49.71 -23.80
N ALA A 240 -11.53 49.80 -23.63
CA ALA A 240 -10.66 50.80 -24.23
C ALA A 240 -9.59 50.09 -25.08
N GLY A 241 -9.35 50.58 -26.28
CA GLY A 241 -8.44 49.95 -27.25
C GLY A 241 -7.03 49.71 -26.70
N GLU A 242 -6.44 48.59 -27.11
CA GLU A 242 -5.04 48.14 -27.03
C GLU A 242 -4.14 48.80 -25.96
N VAL A 243 -3.98 48.14 -24.82
CA VAL A 243 -2.91 48.43 -23.85
C VAL A 243 -1.71 47.51 -24.16
N LYS A 244 -0.59 48.09 -24.60
CA LYS A 244 0.72 47.41 -24.65
C LYS A 244 1.19 47.11 -23.23
N VAL A 245 1.47 45.84 -22.94
CA VAL A 245 1.94 45.39 -21.62
C VAL A 245 3.44 45.66 -21.49
N ASN A 246 3.80 46.67 -20.70
CA ASN A 246 5.13 46.75 -20.08
C ASN A 246 4.98 46.31 -18.63
N GLY A 247 5.81 45.33 -18.24
CA GLY A 247 5.73 44.67 -16.95
C GLY A 247 6.00 45.59 -15.76
N SER A 248 5.30 45.33 -14.67
CA SER A 248 5.76 45.41 -13.27
C SER A 248 4.60 45.02 -12.37
N THR A 249 4.64 43.81 -11.82
CA THR A 249 3.76 43.38 -10.73
C THR A 249 4.23 44.00 -9.43
N ASN A 250 3.43 44.89 -8.86
CA ASN A 250 3.28 45.04 -7.42
C ASN A 250 1.79 45.30 -7.18
N ILE A 251 1.11 44.33 -6.58
CA ILE A 251 -0.23 44.50 -6.02
C ILE A 251 -0.06 44.34 -4.52
N ASP A 252 -0.16 45.48 -3.85
CA ASP A 252 -0.37 45.60 -2.42
C ASP A 252 -1.74 45.00 -2.07
N THR A 253 -1.76 44.02 -1.16
CA THR A 253 -2.95 43.63 -0.42
C THR A 253 -2.80 44.12 1.02
N GLY A 254 -3.64 45.09 1.39
CA GLY A 254 -3.71 45.64 2.73
C GLY A 254 -5.00 45.25 3.46
N SER A 255 -4.85 45.14 4.79
CA SER A 255 -5.87 45.13 5.86
C SER A 255 -6.39 43.75 6.26
N ALA A 256 -6.51 43.35 7.53
CA ALA A 256 -6.25 43.90 8.87
C ALA A 256 -6.06 42.65 9.80
N GLU A 257 -5.43 42.66 10.98
CA GLU A 257 -5.91 43.26 12.22
C GLU A 257 -4.90 43.01 13.39
N LYS A 258 -5.20 43.61 14.55
CA LYS A 258 -4.35 44.10 15.65
C LYS A 258 -3.93 43.10 16.74
N LYS A 259 -2.86 43.50 17.47
CA LYS A 259 -2.48 43.25 18.90
C LYS A 259 -1.88 41.87 19.21
N SER A 260 -0.85 41.69 20.04
CA SER A 260 -0.11 42.55 21.01
C SER A 260 1.14 41.79 21.49
N ASN A 261 2.21 42.55 21.81
CA ASN A 261 3.34 42.37 22.75
C ASN A 261 3.64 40.94 23.29
N GLU A 262 4.88 40.47 23.40
CA GLU A 262 5.95 41.07 24.21
C GLU A 262 7.32 40.41 23.93
N THR A 263 8.37 41.21 24.06
CA THR A 263 9.80 40.96 23.81
C THR A 263 10.49 40.28 24.99
N ILE A 264 11.44 39.36 24.77
CA ILE A 264 12.68 39.27 25.58
C ILE A 264 13.86 38.83 24.67
N GLU A 265 14.89 39.69 24.65
CA GLU A 265 16.23 39.53 24.04
C GLU A 265 17.05 38.43 24.74
N ALA A 266 18.01 37.78 24.08
CA ALA A 266 19.46 38.04 24.16
C ALA A 266 20.14 36.66 24.15
N ASP A 267 21.43 36.43 23.90
CA ASP A 267 22.57 37.09 23.27
C ASP A 267 23.63 35.96 23.10
N LYS A 268 24.72 36.29 22.44
CA LYS A 268 25.84 35.52 21.88
C LYS A 268 26.64 34.62 22.83
N GLY A 269 27.48 33.80 22.21
CA GLY A 269 28.74 33.25 22.76
C GLY A 269 29.05 31.89 22.15
N LEU A 270 29.78 31.77 21.03
CA LEU A 270 31.25 31.73 20.92
C LEU A 270 31.96 31.02 22.09
N LEU A 271 32.48 29.82 21.82
CA LEU A 271 33.81 29.42 22.29
C LEU A 271 34.36 28.24 21.46
N SER A 272 35.52 28.51 20.89
CA SER A 272 36.51 27.59 20.33
C SER A 272 37.10 26.63 21.37
N VAL A 273 37.83 25.62 20.88
CA VAL A 273 38.97 24.84 21.46
C VAL A 273 38.69 23.37 21.10
N GLY A 274 39.60 22.54 20.59
CA GLY A 274 41.04 22.60 20.38
C GLY A 274 41.49 21.21 19.90
N LYS A 275 42.63 21.16 19.21
CA LYS A 275 43.27 19.98 18.59
C LYS A 275 43.82 18.96 19.60
N ASN A 276 44.00 17.72 19.16
CA ASN A 276 45.23 16.86 19.22
C ASN A 276 44.81 15.37 19.07
N THR A 277 45.21 14.58 18.05
CA THR A 277 46.51 13.96 17.71
C THR A 277 47.15 13.11 18.82
N THR A 278 47.27 11.79 18.59
CA THR A 278 48.39 10.84 18.87
C THR A 278 47.85 9.38 18.79
N SER A 279 48.20 8.57 17.79
CA SER A 279 49.36 7.62 17.70
C SER A 279 49.19 6.38 18.60
N THR A 280 49.10 5.13 18.06
CA THR A 280 50.21 4.13 17.98
C THR A 280 51.06 4.07 19.26
N THR A 281 51.31 2.94 19.93
CA THR A 281 51.82 1.63 19.49
C THR A 281 51.81 0.65 20.70
N ASP A 282 51.96 -0.64 20.37
CA ASP A 282 52.52 -1.77 21.15
C ASP A 282 51.76 -2.36 22.36
#